data_AF-A0A968CR46-F1
#
_entry.id   AF-A0A968CR46-F1
#
_cell.length_a   1.000
_cell.length_b   1.000
_cell.length_c   1.000
_cell.angle_alpha   90.00
_cell.angle_beta   90.00
_cell.angle_gamma   90.00
#
_symmetry.space_group_name_H-M   'P 1'
#
loop_
_entity.id
_entity.type
_entity.pdbx_description
1 polymer ?
#
loop_
_entity_poly.entity_id
_entity_poly.type
_entity_poly.pdbx_seq_one_letter_code
_entity_poly.pdbx_strand_id
1 'polypeptide(L)'
;MDYSKLDQYLENNLDQSLEELGDFCKIPTISAQKLNLEEGAEYAGEMLKKRGFSVEIHPTNGAPIVFAERKGRSSEKTLLFYNHYDVQPPEPLDLWESPPFEPSIREGKIFAR
;
A
#
# COMPACT_ATOMS: atom_id res chain seq x y z
N MET A 1 17.12 15.80 -17.92
CA MET A 1 17.58 14.95 -16.80
C MET A 1 17.66 13.54 -17.33
N ASP A 2 18.66 12.78 -16.92
CA ASP A 2 18.80 11.36 -17.28
C ASP A 2 18.16 10.52 -16.16
N TYR A 3 17.15 9.72 -16.52
CA TYR A 3 16.41 8.85 -15.61
C TYR A 3 16.75 7.36 -15.78
N SER A 4 17.71 7.01 -16.64
CA SER A 4 18.04 5.61 -16.96
C SER A 4 18.31 4.73 -15.73
N LYS A 5 18.96 5.28 -14.70
CA LYS A 5 19.20 4.57 -13.43
C LYS A 5 17.91 4.31 -12.64
N LEU A 6 16.95 5.23 -12.69
CA LEU A 6 15.65 5.08 -12.05
C LEU A 6 14.83 4.03 -12.81
N ASP A 7 14.79 4.12 -14.13
CA ASP A 7 14.08 3.16 -14.99
C ASP A 7 14.62 1.74 -14.77
N GLN A 8 15.94 1.56 -14.79
CA GLN A 8 16.58 0.27 -14.51
C GLN A 8 16.25 -0.25 -13.10
N TYR A 9 16.17 0.63 -12.10
CA TYR A 9 15.77 0.23 -10.76
C TYR A 9 14.31 -0.26 -10.75
N LEU A 10 13.39 0.46 -11.40
CA LEU A 10 11.99 0.07 -11.48
C LEU A 10 11.83 -1.28 -12.18
N GLU A 11 12.52 -1.49 -13.32
CA GLU A 11 12.51 -2.76 -14.04
C GLU A 11 13.03 -3.91 -13.17
N ASN A 12 14.15 -3.72 -12.47
CA ASN A 12 14.77 -4.76 -11.65
C ASN A 12 13.96 -5.13 -10.39
N ASN A 13 13.02 -4.27 -9.96
CA ASN A 13 12.25 -4.45 -8.73
C ASN A 13 10.74 -4.53 -8.99
N LEU A 14 10.31 -4.62 -10.25
CA LEU A 14 8.90 -4.62 -10.62
C LEU A 14 8.16 -5.82 -10.01
N ASP A 15 8.70 -7.02 -10.17
CA ASP A 15 8.06 -8.25 -9.68
C ASP A 15 7.88 -8.23 -8.16
N GLN A 16 8.91 -7.81 -7.41
CA GLN A 16 8.82 -7.65 -5.96
C GLN A 16 7.77 -6.59 -5.58
N SER A 17 7.69 -5.49 -6.33
CA SER A 17 6.72 -4.42 -6.06
C SER A 17 5.28 -4.88 -6.31
N LEU A 18 5.07 -5.71 -7.33
CA LEU A 18 3.77 -6.32 -7.63
C LEU A 18 3.39 -7.37 -6.58
N GLU A 19 4.35 -8.15 -6.09
CA GLU A 19 4.15 -9.11 -5.00
C GLU A 19 3.75 -8.38 -3.70
N GLU A 20 4.49 -7.34 -3.32
CA GLU A 20 4.18 -6.53 -2.13
C GLU A 20 2.80 -5.84 -2.22
N LEU A 21 2.43 -5.34 -3.41
CA LEU A 21 1.08 -4.81 -3.66
C LEU A 21 0.02 -5.90 -3.51
N GLY A 22 0.25 -7.06 -4.12
CA GLY A 22 -0.66 -8.20 -4.03
C GLY A 22 -0.84 -8.66 -2.58
N ASP A 23 0.24 -8.78 -1.82
CA ASP A 23 0.16 -9.15 -0.41
C ASP A 23 -0.65 -8.14 0.41
N PHE A 24 -0.52 -6.84 0.13
CA PHE A 24 -1.35 -5.84 0.80
C PHE A 24 -2.83 -5.98 0.41
N CYS A 25 -3.12 -6.20 -0.88
CA CYS A 25 -4.48 -6.44 -1.38
C CYS A 25 -5.16 -7.69 -0.82
N LYS A 26 -4.43 -8.61 -0.16
CA LYS A 26 -5.03 -9.74 0.57
C LYS A 26 -5.66 -9.34 1.89
N ILE A 27 -5.37 -8.14 2.39
CA ILE A 27 -5.87 -7.62 3.67
C ILE A 27 -7.13 -6.79 3.40
N PRO A 28 -8.34 -7.25 3.76
CA PRO A 28 -9.58 -6.55 3.49
C PRO A 28 -9.79 -5.37 4.45
N THR A 29 -9.13 -4.25 4.20
CA THR A 29 -9.16 -3.00 4.99
C THR A 29 -10.45 -2.20 4.77
N ILE A 30 -11.62 -2.82 4.95
CA ILE A 30 -12.91 -2.23 4.56
C ILE A 30 -13.41 -1.24 5.64
N SER A 31 -13.29 0.06 5.36
CA SER A 31 -13.64 1.14 6.30
C SER A 31 -15.12 1.16 6.68
N ALA A 32 -16.03 0.98 5.71
CA ALA A 32 -17.47 0.92 5.96
C ALA A 32 -17.90 -0.21 6.92
N GLN A 33 -17.07 -1.26 7.03
CA GLN A 33 -17.30 -2.44 7.86
C GLN A 33 -16.37 -2.50 9.07
N LYS A 34 -15.45 -1.54 9.21
CA LYS A 34 -14.36 -1.53 10.21
C LYS A 34 -13.52 -2.82 10.18
N LEU A 35 -13.34 -3.41 9.01
CA LEU A 35 -12.63 -4.67 8.84
C LEU A 35 -11.13 -4.41 8.65
N ASN A 36 -10.30 -5.12 9.40
CA ASN A 36 -8.83 -5.17 9.30
C ASN A 36 -8.12 -3.81 9.19
N LEU A 37 -8.69 -2.74 9.75
CA LEU A 37 -8.10 -1.39 9.67
C LEU A 37 -6.81 -1.25 10.49
N GLU A 38 -6.69 -1.99 11.60
CA GLU A 38 -5.48 -2.05 12.40
C GLU A 38 -4.39 -2.86 11.69
N GLU A 39 -4.72 -4.05 11.20
CA GLU A 39 -3.82 -4.90 10.42
C GLU A 39 -3.30 -4.18 9.17
N GLY A 40 -4.17 -3.45 8.45
CA GLY A 40 -3.78 -2.63 7.31
C GLY A 40 -2.81 -1.50 7.65
N ALA A 41 -3.02 -0.83 8.80
CA ALA A 41 -2.11 0.20 9.28
C ALA A 41 -0.75 -0.38 9.66
N GLU A 42 -0.75 -1.53 10.34
CA GLU A 42 0.47 -2.25 10.72
C GLU A 42 1.24 -2.70 9.47
N TYR A 43 0.58 -3.28 8.48
CA TYR A 43 1.20 -3.71 7.24
C TYR A 43 1.83 -2.54 6.46
N ALA A 44 1.09 -1.44 6.30
CA ALA A 44 1.62 -0.21 5.69
C ALA A 44 2.83 0.33 6.46
N GLY A 45 2.75 0.31 7.79
CA GLY A 45 3.86 0.68 8.66
C GLY A 45 5.11 -0.17 8.45
N GLU A 46 4.96 -1.50 8.38
CA GLU A 46 6.08 -2.42 8.13
C GLU A 46 6.69 -2.21 6.73
N MET A 47 5.88 -1.96 5.70
CA MET A 47 6.38 -1.63 4.36
C MET A 47 7.26 -0.36 4.36
N LEU A 48 6.87 0.65 5.15
CA LEU A 48 7.62 1.90 5.31
C LEU A 48 8.89 1.71 6.15
N LYS A 49 8.83 0.93 7.24
CA LYS A 49 10.02 0.57 8.04
C LYS A 49 11.07 -0.15 7.21
N LYS A 50 10.67 -1.12 6.38
CA LYS A 50 11.57 -1.82 5.44
C LYS A 50 12.33 -0.86 4.50
N ARG A 51 11.78 0.32 4.24
CA ARG A 51 12.35 1.38 3.39
C ARG A 51 13.10 2.46 4.19
N GLY A 52 13.32 2.24 5.49
CA GLY A 52 14.13 3.08 6.36
C GLY A 52 13.39 4.31 6.91
N PHE A 53 12.06 4.28 6.96
CA PHE A 53 11.28 5.29 7.67
C PHE A 53 11.17 4.95 9.16
N SER A 54 11.18 5.97 10.02
CA SER A 54 10.60 5.88 11.36
C SER A 54 9.08 5.90 11.20
N VAL A 55 8.37 5.06 11.96
CA VAL A 55 6.93 4.88 11.81
C VAL A 55 6.25 4.93 13.16
N GLU A 56 5.18 5.71 13.23
CA GLU A 56 4.26 5.80 14.35
C GLU A 56 2.84 5.49 13.85
N ILE A 57 2.12 4.64 14.58
CA ILE A 57 0.71 4.33 14.30
C ILE A 57 -0.11 4.99 15.39
N HIS A 58 -0.91 5.99 15.02
CA HIS A 58 -1.74 6.73 15.94
C HIS A 58 -3.17 6.17 15.92
N PRO A 59 -3.67 5.62 17.05
CA PRO A 59 -5.04 5.15 17.13
C PRO A 59 -6.01 6.32 16.97
N THR A 60 -7.15 6.07 16.33
CA THR A 60 -8.24 7.05 16.19
C THR A 60 -9.58 6.38 16.52
N ASN A 61 -10.68 7.14 16.48
CA ASN A 61 -12.03 6.57 16.59
C ASN A 61 -12.46 5.79 15.32
N GLY A 62 -11.65 5.83 14.26
CA GLY A 62 -11.82 5.10 12.99
C GLY A 62 -10.56 4.32 12.64
N ALA A 63 -10.14 4.38 11.37
CA ALA A 63 -8.88 3.79 10.94
C ALA A 63 -7.67 4.47 11.65
N PRO A 64 -6.68 3.71 12.16
CA PRO A 64 -5.44 4.29 12.63
C PRO A 64 -4.73 5.15 11.57
N ILE A 65 -3.99 6.17 12.01
CA ILE A 65 -3.18 6.99 11.11
C ILE A 65 -1.74 6.47 11.15
N VAL A 66 -1.21 6.09 9.99
CA VAL A 66 0.21 5.75 9.84
C VAL A 66 0.97 7.03 9.53
N PHE A 67 1.76 7.51 10.49
CA PHE A 67 2.72 8.58 10.28
C PHE A 67 4.10 7.96 10.07
N ALA A 68 4.78 8.39 9.01
CA ALA A 68 6.13 7.93 8.73
C ALA A 68 7.01 9.07 8.25
N GLU A 69 8.24 9.11 8.77
CA GLU A 69 9.23 10.10 8.37
C GLU A 69 10.59 9.48 8.11
N ARG A 70 11.30 10.08 7.14
CA ARG A 70 12.68 9.74 6.85
C ARG A 70 13.43 11.02 6.49
N LYS A 71 14.55 11.27 7.15
CA LYS A 71 15.38 12.45 6.87
C LYS A 71 15.92 12.38 5.44
N GLY A 72 15.62 13.43 4.66
CA GLY A 72 16.17 13.62 3.33
C GLY A 72 17.65 14.01 3.35
N ARG A 73 18.28 14.07 2.17
CA ARG A 73 19.68 14.51 2.02
C ARG A 73 19.86 16.03 2.18
N SER A 74 18.80 16.80 1.94
CA SER A 74 18.76 18.26 2.10
C SER A 74 17.75 18.62 3.17
N SER A 75 18.04 19.66 3.96
CA SER A 75 17.13 20.25 4.94
C SER A 75 16.30 21.42 4.39
N GLU A 76 16.43 21.74 3.11
CA GLU A 76 15.79 22.93 2.52
C GLU A 76 14.32 22.71 2.16
N LYS A 77 13.91 21.45 1.94
CA LYS A 77 12.55 21.09 1.51
C LYS A 77 12.11 19.76 2.12
N THR A 78 10.83 19.66 2.41
CA THR A 78 10.15 18.44 2.84
C THR A 78 9.09 18.07 1.82
N LEU A 79 9.04 16.80 1.41
CA LEU A 79 7.96 16.25 0.59
C LEU A 79 6.99 15.51 1.50
N LEU A 80 5.71 15.85 1.38
CA LEU A 80 4.62 15.17 2.09
C LEU A 80 3.84 14.31 1.09
N PHE A 81 3.67 13.03 1.42
CA PHE A 81 2.74 12.14 0.75
C PHE A 81 1.54 11.92 1.67
N TYR A 82 0.34 12.14 1.15
CA TYR A 82 -0.92 11.79 1.80
C TYR A 82 -1.60 10.71 0.97
N ASN A 83 -2.01 9.63 1.62
CA ASN A 83 -2.73 8.54 1.00
C ASN A 83 -3.64 7.87 2.03
N HIS A 84 -4.45 6.92 1.57
CA HIS A 84 -5.27 6.06 2.41
C HIS A 84 -4.96 4.58 2.10
N TYR A 85 -5.25 3.70 3.04
CA TYR A 85 -5.02 2.26 2.91
C TYR A 85 -6.31 1.45 3.08
N ASP A 86 -7.41 2.10 3.46
CA ASP A 86 -8.72 1.50 3.51
C ASP A 86 -9.36 1.45 2.13
N VAL A 87 -10.22 0.45 1.92
CA VAL A 87 -10.89 0.18 0.66
C VAL A 87 -12.40 0.12 0.82
N GLN A 88 -13.10 0.18 -0.30
CA GLN A 88 -14.55 0.01 -0.34
C GLN A 88 -14.95 -1.47 -0.24
N PRO A 89 -16.19 -1.78 0.21
CA PRO A 89 -16.74 -3.12 0.09
C PRO A 89 -16.68 -3.63 -1.38
N PRO A 90 -16.38 -4.91 -1.62
CA PRO A 90 -16.22 -5.45 -2.97
C PRO A 90 -17.54 -5.80 -3.66
N GLU A 91 -18.68 -5.76 -2.98
CA GLU A 91 -19.97 -6.18 -3.52
C GLU A 91 -20.37 -5.38 -4.77
N PRO A 92 -21.09 -6.02 -5.72
CA PRO A 92 -21.59 -7.40 -5.70
C PRO A 92 -20.52 -8.44 -6.08
N LEU A 93 -20.40 -9.52 -5.30
CA LEU A 93 -19.33 -10.51 -5.43
C LEU A 93 -19.45 -11.38 -6.69
N ASP A 94 -20.65 -11.56 -7.22
CA ASP A 94 -20.93 -12.37 -8.42
C ASP A 94 -20.45 -11.73 -9.72
N LEU A 95 -20.11 -10.44 -9.70
CA LEU A 95 -19.49 -9.75 -10.85
C LEU A 95 -17.96 -9.90 -10.89
N TRP A 96 -17.36 -10.50 -9.86
CA TRP A 96 -15.92 -10.73 -9.82
C TRP A 96 -15.57 -12.06 -10.50
N GLU A 97 -14.57 -12.04 -11.38
CA GLU A 97 -14.00 -13.24 -12.00
C GLU A 97 -13.05 -14.00 -11.06
N SER A 98 -12.51 -13.33 -10.05
CA SER A 98 -11.61 -13.85 -9.01
C SER A 98 -11.98 -13.21 -7.67
N PRO A 99 -11.82 -13.89 -6.52
CA PRO A 99 -12.16 -13.28 -5.23
C PRO A 99 -11.44 -11.94 -5.04
N PRO A 100 -12.12 -10.90 -4.52
CA PRO A 100 -11.63 -9.51 -4.52
C PRO A 100 -10.35 -9.31 -3.70
N PHE A 101 -10.12 -10.15 -2.69
CA PHE A 101 -8.92 -10.13 -1.84
C PHE A 101 -7.99 -11.31 -2.14
N GLU A 102 -8.13 -11.94 -3.30
CA GLU A 102 -7.16 -12.88 -3.87
C GLU A 102 -6.59 -12.27 -5.16
N PRO A 103 -5.52 -11.45 -5.05
CA PRO A 103 -4.96 -10.74 -6.19
C PRO A 103 -4.60 -11.70 -7.32
N SER A 104 -5.03 -11.37 -8.52
CA SER A 104 -4.81 -12.20 -9.69
C SER A 104 -4.35 -11.37 -10.88
N ILE A 105 -3.40 -11.92 -11.64
CA ILE A 105 -2.86 -11.26 -12.83
C ILE A 105 -3.53 -11.86 -14.06
N ARG A 106 -4.18 -11.02 -14.87
CA ARG A 106 -4.75 -11.40 -16.17
C ARG A 106 -4.36 -10.36 -17.21
N GLU A 107 -3.79 -10.81 -18.32
CA GLU A 107 -3.44 -9.95 -19.47
C GLU A 107 -2.60 -8.71 -19.07
N GLY A 108 -1.64 -8.89 -18.17
CA GLY A 108 -0.76 -7.81 -17.71
C GLY A 108 -1.39 -6.81 -16.73
N LYS A 109 -2.56 -7.13 -16.15
CA LYS A 109 -3.25 -6.32 -15.14
C LYS A 109 -3.40 -7.11 -13.85
N ILE A 110 -3.27 -6.45 -12.71
CA ILE A 110 -3.61 -6.99 -11.39
C ILE A 110 -5.08 -6.65 -11.06
N PHE A 111 -5.83 -7.65 -10.63
CA PHE A 111 -7.21 -7.53 -10.20
C PHE A 111 -7.31 -7.89 -8.72
N ALA A 112 -7.68 -6.89 -7.92
CA ALA A 112 -8.00 -6.98 -6.50
C ALA A 112 -8.83 -5.75 -6.11
N ARG A 113 -9.46 -5.77 -4.94
CA ARG A 113 -10.10 -4.60 -4.33
C ARG A 113 -9.05 -3.65 -3.75
#